data_AF-A0A2P5P8X6-F1
#
_entry.id   AF-A0A2P5P8X6-F1
#
_cell.length_a   1.000
_cell.length_b   1.000
_cell.length_c   1.000
_cell.angle_alpha   90.00
_cell.angle_beta   90.00
_cell.angle_gamma   90.00
#
_symmetry.space_group_name_H-M   'P 1'
#
loop_
_entity.id
_entity.type
_entity.pdbx_description
1 polymer ?
#
loop_
_entity_poly.entity_id
_entity_poly.type
_entity_poly.pdbx_seq_one_letter_code
_entity_poly.pdbx_strand_id
1 'polypeptide(L)'
;MEQNQNSLAAEHSATEEARLQLIRLTSEYYSLRAQCNNLAPDQNSQGDARDARNVLILDRLEEITQETKQLLPSVYPQLDIKVKTAVRSRRPRQNAEK
;
A
#
# COMPACT_ATOMS: atom_id res chain seq x y z
N MET A 1 6.87 -43.63 -10.00
CA MET A 1 6.73 -42.34 -10.73
C MET A 1 5.71 -41.40 -10.05
N GLU A 2 5.39 -41.57 -8.77
CA GLU A 2 4.27 -40.84 -8.12
C GLU A 2 4.68 -39.58 -7.35
N GLN A 3 5.97 -39.41 -7.00
CA GLN A 3 6.43 -38.25 -6.23
C GLN A 3 6.37 -36.92 -7.00
N ASN A 4 6.52 -36.94 -8.33
CA ASN A 4 6.51 -35.72 -9.15
C ASN A 4 5.10 -35.09 -9.30
N GLN A 5 4.03 -35.89 -9.23
CA GLN A 5 2.66 -35.36 -9.34
C GLN A 5 2.21 -34.63 -8.07
N ASN A 6 2.61 -35.11 -6.90
CA ASN A 6 2.27 -34.45 -5.63
C ASN A 6 2.99 -33.10 -5.46
N SER A 7 4.22 -32.96 -5.97
CA SER A 7 4.95 -31.70 -5.92
C SER A 7 4.33 -30.62 -6.81
N LEU A 8 3.93 -30.97 -8.03
CA LEU A 8 3.26 -30.04 -8.95
C LEU A 8 1.87 -29.60 -8.45
N ALA A 9 1.12 -30.52 -7.83
CA ALA A 9 -0.18 -30.20 -7.23
C ALA A 9 -0.02 -29.24 -6.03
N ALA A 10 0.98 -29.46 -5.18
CA ALA A 10 1.27 -28.58 -4.05
C ALA A 10 1.71 -27.17 -4.49
N GLU A 11 2.53 -27.07 -5.54
CA GLU A 11 2.92 -25.78 -6.13
C GLU A 11 1.72 -25.05 -6.73
N HIS A 12 0.82 -25.77 -7.41
CA HIS A 12 -0.39 -25.18 -7.98
C HIS A 12 -1.33 -24.63 -6.91
N SER A 13 -1.54 -25.40 -5.83
CA SER A 13 -2.35 -24.95 -4.68
C SER A 13 -1.75 -23.74 -3.97
N ALA A 14 -0.43 -23.71 -3.74
CA ALA A 14 0.25 -22.57 -3.16
C ALA A 14 0.16 -21.31 -4.05
N THR A 15 0.20 -21.49 -5.38
CA THR A 15 0.07 -20.40 -6.35
C THR A 15 -1.36 -19.82 -6.37
N GLU A 16 -2.38 -20.68 -6.31
CA GLU A 16 -3.77 -20.22 -6.28
C GLU A 16 -4.11 -19.54 -4.95
N GLU A 17 -3.57 -20.01 -3.83
CA GLU A 17 -3.70 -19.34 -2.53
C GLU A 17 -3.06 -17.95 -2.55
N ALA A 18 -1.83 -17.83 -3.07
CA ALA A 18 -1.15 -16.55 -3.23
C ALA A 18 -1.95 -15.58 -4.11
N ARG A 19 -2.56 -16.09 -5.20
CA ARG A 19 -3.43 -15.31 -6.08
C ARG A 19 -4.68 -14.79 -5.36
N LEU A 20 -5.35 -15.63 -4.58
CA LEU A 20 -6.52 -15.22 -3.80
C LEU A 20 -6.15 -14.16 -2.75
N GLN A 21 -5.01 -14.32 -2.08
CA GLN A 21 -4.50 -13.33 -1.14
C GLN A 21 -4.20 -11.99 -1.82
N LEU A 22 -3.59 -11.99 -3.01
CA LEU A 22 -3.36 -10.78 -3.80
C LEU A 22 -4.66 -10.06 -4.17
N ILE A 23 -5.69 -10.81 -4.60
CA ILE A 23 -7.01 -10.24 -4.93
C ILE A 23 -7.63 -9.57 -3.69
N ARG A 24 -7.53 -10.23 -2.53
CA ARG A 24 -8.02 -9.68 -1.26
C ARG A 24 -7.31 -8.39 -0.88
N LEU A 25 -5.98 -8.39 -0.87
CA LEU A 25 -5.16 -7.22 -0.54
C LEU A 25 -5.42 -6.05 -1.49
N THR A 26 -5.55 -6.33 -2.79
CA THR A 26 -5.86 -5.32 -3.81
C THR A 26 -7.24 -4.69 -3.56
N SER A 27 -8.24 -5.51 -3.25
CA SER A 27 -9.59 -5.04 -2.96
C SER A 27 -9.62 -4.15 -1.71
N GLU A 28 -8.89 -4.54 -0.69
CA GLU A 28 -8.76 -3.76 0.55
C GLU A 28 -8.07 -2.42 0.32
N TYR A 29 -6.99 -2.39 -0.46
CA TYR A 29 -6.32 -1.16 -0.87
C TYR A 29 -7.28 -0.18 -1.56
N TYR A 30 -8.09 -0.65 -2.52
CA TYR A 30 -9.05 0.22 -3.19
C TYR A 30 -10.15 0.73 -2.25
N SER A 31 -10.57 -0.08 -1.29
CA SER A 31 -11.50 0.35 -0.23
C SER A 31 -10.89 1.45 0.65
N LEU A 32 -9.65 1.28 1.12
CA LEU A 32 -8.94 2.28 1.90
C LEU A 32 -8.72 3.58 1.11
N ARG A 33 -8.36 3.47 -0.17
CA ARG A 33 -8.22 4.62 -1.07
C ARG A 33 -9.54 5.39 -1.22
N ALA A 34 -10.66 4.69 -1.34
CA ALA A 34 -11.98 5.31 -1.40
C ALA A 34 -12.32 6.01 -0.07
N GLN A 35 -12.01 5.39 1.07
CA GLN A 35 -12.18 6.02 2.39
C GLN A 35 -11.33 7.29 2.52
N CYS A 36 -10.08 7.28 2.06
CA CYS A 36 -9.23 8.48 2.03
C CYS A 36 -9.81 9.61 1.16
N ASN A 37 -10.33 9.27 -0.02
CA ASN A 37 -10.90 10.27 -0.94
C ASN A 37 -12.25 10.83 -0.46
N ASN A 38 -13.01 10.03 0.28
CA ASN A 38 -14.30 10.43 0.85
C ASN A 38 -14.16 11.16 2.20
N LEU A 39 -12.95 11.32 2.73
CA LEU A 39 -12.67 12.27 3.81
C LEU A 39 -12.76 13.69 3.25
N ALA A 40 -13.99 14.17 3.08
CA ALA A 40 -14.23 15.59 2.98
C ALA A 40 -13.58 16.29 4.19
N PRO A 41 -13.02 17.50 4.03
CA PRO A 41 -12.57 18.29 5.16
C PRO A 41 -13.81 18.72 5.98
N ASP A 42 -14.31 17.81 6.82
CA ASP A 42 -15.35 18.14 7.78
C ASP A 42 -14.72 19.05 8.82
N GLN A 43 -14.96 20.36 8.66
CA GLN A 43 -14.40 21.42 9.50
C GLN A 43 -14.83 21.31 10.98
N ASN A 44 -15.79 20.42 11.29
CA ASN A 44 -16.31 20.22 12.64
C ASN A 44 -15.77 18.95 13.32
N SER A 45 -15.06 18.08 12.60
CA SER A 45 -14.39 16.92 13.21
C SER A 45 -13.05 17.36 13.79
N GLN A 46 -12.94 17.33 15.11
CA GLN A 46 -11.72 17.68 15.84
C GLN A 46 -10.50 16.97 15.23
N GLY A 47 -9.44 17.73 14.94
CA GLY A 47 -8.23 17.27 14.23
C GLY A 47 -7.65 15.96 14.77
N ASP A 48 -7.75 15.70 16.07
CA ASP A 48 -7.20 14.50 16.72
C ASP A 48 -7.83 13.19 16.23
N ALA A 49 -9.15 13.16 16.02
CA ALA A 49 -9.83 11.94 15.56
C ALA A 49 -9.51 11.64 14.08
N ARG A 50 -9.30 12.70 13.28
CA ARG A 50 -8.87 12.59 11.89
C ARG A 50 -7.43 12.12 11.81
N ASP A 51 -6.55 12.63 12.66
CA ASP A 51 -5.14 12.26 12.70
C ASP A 51 -4.95 10.82 13.17
N ALA A 52 -5.68 10.39 14.21
CA ALA A 52 -5.68 8.98 14.64
C ALA A 52 -6.16 8.03 13.53
N ARG A 53 -7.23 8.39 12.80
CA ARG A 53 -7.73 7.59 11.68
C ARG A 53 -6.73 7.54 10.52
N ASN A 54 -6.06 8.66 10.22
CA ASN A 54 -5.04 8.71 9.17
C ASN A 54 -3.85 7.81 9.50
N VAL A 55 -3.40 7.78 10.76
CA VAL A 55 -2.35 6.87 11.24
C VAL A 55 -2.75 5.42 11.01
N LEU A 56 -3.96 5.02 11.43
CA LEU A 56 -4.46 3.65 11.21
C LEU A 56 -4.55 3.26 9.73
N ILE A 57 -4.91 4.19 8.85
CA ILE A 57 -4.95 3.95 7.41
C ILE A 57 -3.53 3.76 6.86
N LEU A 58 -2.58 4.59 7.28
CA LEU A 58 -1.18 4.49 6.86
C LEU A 58 -0.56 3.17 7.33
N ASP A 59 -0.79 2.78 8.59
CA ASP A 59 -0.33 1.50 9.14
C ASP A 59 -0.88 0.33 8.32
N ARG A 60 -2.18 0.35 7.99
CA ARG A 60 -2.78 -0.73 7.19
C ARG A 60 -2.26 -0.76 5.75
N LEU A 61 -1.97 0.40 5.15
CA LEU A 61 -1.34 0.47 3.83
C LEU A 61 0.08 -0.10 3.85
N GLU A 62 0.82 0.11 4.93
CA GLU A 62 2.13 -0.50 5.13
C GLU A 62 2.02 -2.03 5.26
N GLU A 63 1.06 -2.53 6.04
CA GLU A 63 0.80 -3.97 6.17
C GLU A 63 0.47 -4.62 4.81
N ILE A 64 -0.46 -4.04 4.04
CA ILE A 64 -0.81 -4.51 2.69
C ILE A 64 0.44 -4.57 1.79
N THR A 65 1.33 -3.59 1.93
CA THR A 65 2.58 -3.52 1.18
C THR A 65 3.52 -4.67 1.56
N GLN A 66 3.68 -4.95 2.86
CA GLN A 66 4.52 -6.05 3.34
C GLN A 66 3.96 -7.43 2.97
N GLU A 67 2.65 -7.64 3.11
CA GLU A 67 1.98 -8.88 2.72
C GLU A 67 2.14 -9.13 1.20
N THR A 68 2.00 -8.07 0.38
CA THR A 68 2.18 -8.17 -1.08
C THR A 68 3.64 -8.49 -1.46
N LYS A 69 4.63 -7.94 -0.74
CA LYS A 69 6.06 -8.26 -0.93
C LYS A 69 6.36 -9.73 -0.70
N GLN A 70 5.75 -10.31 0.34
CA GLN A 70 5.93 -11.72 0.69
C GLN A 70 5.29 -12.65 -0.34
N LEU A 71 4.17 -12.24 -0.94
CA LEU A 71 3.48 -13.00 -1.99
C LEU A 71 4.21 -12.98 -3.34
N LEU A 72 4.91 -11.90 -3.66
CA LEU A 72 5.56 -11.70 -4.96
C LEU A 72 7.05 -11.31 -4.86
N PRO A 73 7.89 -12.12 -4.19
CA PRO A 73 9.28 -11.75 -3.90
C PRO A 73 10.15 -11.60 -5.15
N SER A 74 9.79 -12.25 -6.27
CA SER A 74 10.51 -12.18 -7.54
C SER A 74 10.16 -10.95 -8.39
N VAL A 75 8.93 -10.43 -8.25
CA VAL A 75 8.41 -9.31 -9.03
C VAL A 75 8.60 -7.99 -8.30
N TYR A 76 8.46 -7.99 -6.97
CA TYR A 76 8.51 -6.77 -6.17
C TYR A 76 9.81 -5.96 -6.31
N PRO A 77 11.03 -6.56 -6.35
CA PRO A 77 12.27 -5.80 -6.58
C PRO A 77 12.31 -5.03 -7.90
N GLN A 78 11.52 -5.46 -8.89
CA GLN A 78 11.42 -4.80 -10.20
C GLN A 78 10.41 -3.65 -10.18
N LEU A 79 9.45 -3.70 -9.25
CA LEU A 79 8.43 -2.68 -9.00
C LEU A 79 8.90 -1.61 -8.01
N ASP A 80 10.11 -1.74 -7.45
CA ASP A 80 10.69 -0.74 -6.56
C ASP A 80 10.98 0.53 -7.38
N ILE A 81 9.94 1.36 -7.53
CA ILE A 81 10.04 2.66 -8.17
C ILE A 81 11.00 3.44 -7.29
N LYS A 82 12.18 3.77 -7.82
CA LYS A 82 13.07 4.78 -7.23
C LYS A 82 12.27 6.08 -7.12
N VAL A 83 11.55 6.26 -6.02
CA VAL A 83 10.88 7.51 -5.70
C VAL A 83 12.03 8.48 -5.46
N LYS A 84 12.42 9.21 -6.51
CA LYS A 84 13.23 10.41 -6.37
C LYS A 84 12.43 11.29 -5.45
N THR A 85 12.82 11.33 -4.18
CA THR A 85 12.30 12.26 -3.20
C THR A 85 12.52 13.63 -3.83
N ALA A 86 11.48 14.19 -4.43
CA ALA A 86 11.54 15.54 -4.94
C ALA A 86 11.67 16.40 -3.69
N VAL A 87 12.91 16.68 -3.30
CA VAL A 87 13.25 17.61 -2.24
C VAL A 87 12.52 18.88 -2.62
N ARG A 88 11.45 19.16 -1.88
CA ARG A 88 10.61 20.35 -2.04
C ARG A 88 11.53 21.53 -1.74
N SER A 89 12.20 22.03 -2.77
CA SER A 89 13.09 23.17 -2.69
C SER A 89 12.23 24.35 -2.25
N ARG A 90 12.30 24.66 -0.95
CA ARG A 90 11.63 25.82 -0.36
C ARG A 90 12.27 27.04 -1.01
N ARG A 91 11.59 27.64 -1.99
CA ARG A 91 11.97 28.96 -2.51
C ARG A 91 12.06 29.92 -1.31
N PRO A 92 13.17 30.64 -1.12
CA PRO A 92 13.22 31.69 -0.12
C PRO A 92 12.22 32.78 -0.51
N ARG A 93 11.31 33.11 0.40
CA ARG A 93 10.49 34.33 0.32
C ARG A 93 11.45 35.51 0.36
N GLN A 94 11.67 36.16 -0.78
CA GLN A 94 12.22 37.51 -0.78
C GLN A 94 11.11 38.45 -0.31
N ASN A 95 11.27 38.98 0.91
CA ASN A 95 10.58 40.19 1.32
C ASN A 95 10.92 41.29 0.32
N ALA A 96 9.90 41.84 -0.33
CA ALA A 96 9.97 43.14 -0.97
C ALA A 96 9.25 44.13 -0.06
N GLU A 97 10.00 44.70 0.90
CA GLU A 97 9.68 46.01 1.46
C GLU A 97 10.40 47.04 0.63
N LYS A 98 9.64 47.89 -0.08
CA LYS A 98 9.82 49.34 -0.19
C LYS A 98 8.69 49.97 -1.00
#